data_AF-A0A5D2HBJ7-F1
#
_entry.id   AF-A0A5D2HBJ7-F1
#
_cell.length_a   1.000
_cell.length_b   1.000
_cell.length_c   1.000
_cell.angle_alpha   90.00
_cell.angle_beta   90.00
_cell.angle_gamma   90.00
#
_symmetry.space_group_name_H-M   'P 1'
#
loop_
_entity.id
_entity.type
_entity.pdbx_description
1 polymer ?
#
loop_
_entity_poly.entity_id
_entity_poly.type
_entity_poly.pdbx_seq_one_letter_code
_entity_poly.pdbx_strand_id
1 'polypeptide(L)'
;MAVKNSTSAHAKRSRKKAAASSSLIPKFMKNPKTTVALALPIIDSLLVSFIFAYVPYTKIDWDAHMSQVSGFLGGERDYKNLKGDTGPLVYPAGFLNVYSAIQYVTGGQVFPAQILFGILYIINLGIVLLIYVKTDVLLKQHQGRRLQQLLLKRQIVMV
;
A
#
# COMPACT_ATOMS: atom_id res chain seq x y z
N MET A 1 -39.45 50.32 -10.79
CA MET A 1 -38.10 50.18 -10.20
C MET A 1 -37.96 48.77 -9.66
N ALA A 2 -36.99 47.99 -10.17
CA ALA A 2 -36.81 46.58 -9.84
C ALA A 2 -35.84 46.41 -8.65
N VAL A 3 -36.34 45.91 -7.52
CA VAL A 3 -35.49 45.46 -6.40
C VAL A 3 -35.20 43.98 -6.62
N LYS A 4 -34.03 43.67 -7.20
CA LYS A 4 -33.51 42.30 -7.31
C LYS A 4 -33.03 41.84 -5.93
N ASN A 5 -33.68 40.81 -5.39
CA ASN A 5 -33.29 40.12 -4.16
C ASN A 5 -31.88 39.51 -4.26
N SER A 6 -30.89 40.20 -3.68
CA SER A 6 -29.47 39.82 -3.63
C SER A 6 -29.15 38.75 -2.57
N THR A 7 -30.14 38.36 -1.74
CA THR A 7 -29.95 37.45 -0.59
C THR A 7 -30.01 35.96 -0.96
N SER A 8 -30.63 35.58 -2.09
CA SER A 8 -30.76 34.15 -2.45
C SER A 8 -29.50 33.54 -3.08
N ALA A 9 -28.65 34.35 -3.71
CA ALA A 9 -27.45 33.90 -4.40
C ALA A 9 -26.32 33.49 -3.42
N HIS A 10 -26.22 34.19 -2.29
CA HIS A 10 -25.18 33.93 -1.29
C HIS A 10 -25.45 32.66 -0.47
N ALA A 11 -26.71 32.42 -0.09
CA ALA A 11 -27.14 31.19 0.58
C ALA A 11 -26.98 29.94 -0.30
N LYS A 12 -27.24 30.06 -1.61
CA LYS A 12 -27.09 28.95 -2.58
C LYS A 12 -25.62 28.61 -2.84
N ARG A 13 -24.72 29.60 -2.82
CA ARG A 13 -23.27 29.42 -2.98
C ARG A 13 -22.62 28.81 -1.74
N SER A 14 -23.10 29.15 -0.54
CA SER A 14 -22.64 28.57 0.72
C SER A 14 -23.06 27.09 0.86
N ARG A 15 -24.31 26.74 0.53
CA ARG A 15 -24.78 25.33 0.51
C ARG A 15 -24.01 24.45 -0.49
N LYS A 16 -23.66 24.97 -1.67
CA LYS A 16 -22.87 24.22 -2.66
C LYS A 16 -21.43 23.94 -2.20
N LYS A 17 -20.81 24.85 -1.44
CA LYS A 17 -19.47 24.63 -0.87
C LYS A 17 -19.48 23.64 0.30
N ALA A 18 -20.50 23.68 1.16
CA ALA A 18 -20.66 22.70 2.24
C ALA A 18 -20.95 21.28 1.73
N ALA A 19 -21.74 21.15 0.65
CA ALA A 19 -22.03 19.87 0.01
C ALA A 19 -20.88 19.28 -0.83
N ALA A 20 -19.85 20.08 -1.17
CA ALA A 20 -18.69 19.63 -1.91
C ALA A 20 -17.61 19.00 -1.01
N SER A 21 -17.56 19.37 0.28
CA SER A 21 -16.56 18.86 1.23
C SER A 21 -16.89 17.46 1.79
N SER A 22 -18.18 17.08 1.81
CA SER A 22 -18.59 15.71 2.19
C SER A 22 -18.44 14.69 1.06
N SER A 23 -17.98 15.13 -0.12
CA SER A 23 -17.94 14.33 -1.35
C SER A 23 -16.60 13.66 -1.63
N LEU A 24 -15.67 13.62 -0.66
CA LEU A 24 -14.44 12.81 -0.77
C LEU A 24 -14.60 11.39 -0.20
N ILE A 25 -15.75 11.11 0.45
CA ILE A 25 -16.24 9.74 0.69
C ILE A 25 -17.50 9.45 -0.17
N PRO A 26 -17.49 9.57 -1.52
CA PRO A 26 -18.64 9.22 -2.32
C PRO A 26 -18.50 7.79 -2.86
N LYS A 27 -19.58 7.01 -2.85
CA LYS A 27 -19.75 5.71 -3.53
C LYS A 27 -18.90 4.50 -3.10
N PHE A 28 -17.77 4.64 -2.42
CA PHE A 28 -16.84 3.52 -2.18
C PHE A 28 -17.26 2.49 -1.11
N MET A 29 -18.27 2.81 -0.29
CA MET A 29 -18.78 1.94 0.79
C MET A 29 -19.91 0.98 0.37
N LYS A 30 -20.12 0.73 -0.92
CA LYS A 30 -21.21 -0.16 -1.41
C LYS A 30 -20.75 -1.60 -1.71
N ASN A 31 -19.45 -1.87 -1.79
CA ASN A 31 -18.92 -3.22 -2.08
C ASN A 31 -18.08 -3.69 -0.89
N PRO A 32 -18.37 -4.84 -0.26
CA PRO A 32 -17.58 -5.34 0.87
C PRO A 32 -16.08 -5.45 0.55
N LYS A 33 -15.73 -5.77 -0.70
CA LYS A 33 -14.32 -5.86 -1.13
C LYS A 33 -13.59 -4.52 -1.12
N THR A 34 -14.27 -3.44 -1.52
CA THR A 34 -13.66 -2.10 -1.50
C THR A 34 -13.56 -1.56 -0.08
N THR A 35 -14.53 -1.88 0.77
CA THR A 35 -14.46 -1.57 2.20
C THR A 35 -13.27 -2.27 2.86
N VAL A 36 -13.08 -3.57 2.63
CA VAL A 36 -11.92 -4.31 3.15
C VAL A 36 -10.61 -3.75 2.61
N ALA A 37 -10.55 -3.44 1.30
CA ALA A 37 -9.34 -2.89 0.67
C ALA A 37 -8.91 -1.55 1.26
N LEU A 38 -9.84 -0.76 1.81
CA LEU A 38 -9.55 0.50 2.49
C LEU A 38 -9.31 0.33 3.99
N ALA A 39 -10.12 -0.51 4.66
CA ALA A 39 -10.03 -0.69 6.11
C ALA A 39 -8.79 -1.47 6.53
N LEU A 40 -8.41 -2.52 5.79
CA LEU A 40 -7.35 -3.42 6.18
C LEU A 40 -5.98 -2.73 6.29
N PRO A 41 -5.52 -1.89 5.33
CA PRO A 41 -4.26 -1.15 5.48
C PRO A 41 -4.24 -0.20 6.68
N ILE A 42 -5.39 0.38 7.04
CA ILE A 42 -5.51 1.25 8.20
C ILE A 42 -5.36 0.44 9.49
N ILE A 43 -6.10 -0.67 9.59
CA ILE A 43 -6.03 -1.58 10.75
C ILE A 43 -4.62 -2.12 10.91
N ASP A 44 -4.00 -2.58 9.83
CA ASP A 44 -2.64 -3.09 9.83
C ASP A 44 -1.61 -2.01 10.19
N SER A 45 -1.79 -0.77 9.74
CA SER A 45 -0.91 0.34 10.12
C SER A 45 -0.95 0.59 11.63
N LEU A 46 -2.15 0.52 12.24
CA LEU A 46 -2.32 0.65 13.69
C LEU A 46 -1.69 -0.53 14.44
N LEU A 47 -1.88 -1.76 13.93
CA LEU A 47 -1.28 -2.96 14.51
C LEU A 47 0.25 -2.93 14.42
N VAL A 48 0.82 -2.56 13.28
CA VAL A 48 2.27 -2.41 13.10
C VAL A 48 2.83 -1.33 14.04
N SER A 49 2.13 -0.20 14.18
CA SER A 49 2.52 0.85 15.14
C SER A 49 2.47 0.36 16.58
N PHE A 50 1.45 -0.45 16.93
CA PHE A 50 1.35 -1.10 18.24
C PHE A 50 2.51 -2.08 18.47
N ILE A 51 2.86 -2.89 17.47
CA ILE A 51 4.00 -3.81 17.54
C ILE A 51 5.30 -3.05 17.80
N PHE A 52 5.55 -1.94 17.09
CA PHE A 52 6.75 -1.13 17.31
C PHE A 52 6.83 -0.55 18.72
N ALA A 53 5.69 -0.24 19.34
CA ALA A 53 5.64 0.35 20.67
C ALA A 53 5.76 -0.68 21.81
N TYR A 54 5.25 -1.91 21.61
CA TYR A 54 5.04 -2.84 22.73
C TYR A 54 5.73 -4.20 22.58
N VAL A 55 6.22 -4.57 21.39
CA VAL A 55 6.91 -5.84 21.18
C VAL A 55 8.42 -5.59 21.20
N PRO A 56 9.17 -6.20 22.14
CA PRO A 56 10.62 -6.07 22.18
C PRO A 56 11.27 -6.58 20.89
N TYR A 57 12.24 -5.83 20.37
CA TYR A 57 13.02 -6.24 19.22
C TYR A 57 13.87 -7.48 19.57
N THR A 58 13.87 -8.46 18.66
CA THR A 58 14.68 -9.68 18.76
C THR A 58 15.89 -9.57 17.82
N LYS A 59 17.09 -9.63 18.40
CA LYS A 59 18.38 -9.44 17.70
C LYS A 59 18.84 -10.70 16.96
N ILE A 60 18.30 -10.96 15.78
CA ILE A 60 18.75 -12.10 14.97
C ILE A 60 19.28 -11.60 13.63
N ASP A 61 18.41 -11.16 12.74
CA ASP A 61 18.81 -10.94 11.35
C ASP A 61 19.38 -9.54 11.11
N TRP A 62 18.77 -8.48 11.65
CA TRP A 62 19.16 -7.10 11.32
C TRP A 62 20.61 -6.79 11.71
N ASP A 63 21.02 -7.16 12.93
CA ASP A 63 22.37 -6.89 13.42
C ASP A 63 23.42 -7.68 12.61
N ALA A 64 23.14 -8.94 12.29
CA ALA A 64 24.00 -9.75 11.44
C ALA A 64 24.11 -9.16 10.02
N HIS A 65 23.00 -8.70 9.45
CA HIS A 65 22.98 -8.02 8.15
C HIS A 65 23.77 -6.72 8.17
N MET A 66 23.61 -5.87 9.18
CA MET A 66 24.36 -4.61 9.30
C MET A 66 25.86 -4.85 9.45
N SER A 67 26.28 -5.92 10.11
CA SER A 67 27.70 -6.32 10.18
C SER A 67 28.24 -6.71 8.79
N GLN A 68 27.52 -7.57 8.07
CA GLN A 68 27.88 -7.98 6.70
C GLN A 68 27.95 -6.78 5.73
N VAL A 69 26.97 -5.88 5.81
CA VAL A 69 26.92 -4.67 4.96
C VAL A 69 28.03 -3.69 5.33
N SER A 70 28.35 -3.53 6.62
CA SER A 70 29.47 -2.69 7.05
C SER A 70 30.81 -3.20 6.54
N GLY A 71 31.04 -4.52 6.54
CA GLY A 71 32.21 -5.13 5.91
C GLY A 71 32.29 -4.82 4.41
N PHE A 72 31.17 -4.95 3.70
CA PHE A 72 31.09 -4.62 2.28
C PHE A 72 31.35 -3.13 2.00
N LEU A 73 30.73 -2.22 2.76
CA LEU A 73 30.98 -0.78 2.64
C LEU A 73 32.41 -0.40 3.03
N GLY A 74 33.04 -1.17 3.92
CA GLY A 74 34.45 -1.04 4.30
C GLY A 74 35.45 -1.55 3.25
N GLY A 75 34.99 -2.10 2.12
CA GLY A 75 35.84 -2.52 1.02
C GLY A 75 36.04 -4.03 0.89
N GLU A 76 35.48 -4.84 1.79
CA GLU A 76 35.56 -6.31 1.68
C GLU A 76 34.75 -6.80 0.46
N ARG A 77 35.34 -7.72 -0.31
CA ARG A 77 34.77 -8.29 -1.53
C ARG A 77 34.82 -9.82 -1.54
N ASP A 78 35.64 -10.43 -0.69
CA ASP A 78 35.58 -11.88 -0.45
C ASP A 78 34.38 -12.20 0.45
N TYR A 79 33.38 -12.87 -0.13
CA TYR A 79 32.15 -13.26 0.56
C TYR A 79 32.43 -14.17 1.76
N LYS A 80 33.53 -14.91 1.75
CA LYS A 80 33.93 -15.75 2.87
C LYS A 80 34.27 -14.94 4.12
N ASN A 81 34.60 -13.66 3.96
CA ASN A 81 34.94 -12.77 5.07
C ASN A 81 33.76 -11.90 5.54
N LEU A 82 32.70 -11.77 4.74
CA LEU A 82 31.48 -11.07 5.12
C LEU A 82 30.65 -11.94 6.07
N LYS A 83 30.71 -11.69 7.38
CA LYS A 83 29.99 -12.49 8.40
C LYS A 83 29.36 -11.60 9.46
N GLY A 84 28.25 -12.07 10.04
CA GLY A 84 27.65 -11.50 11.24
C GLY A 84 27.57 -12.55 12.35
N ASP A 85 26.88 -12.24 13.43
CA ASP A 85 26.73 -13.14 14.58
C ASP A 85 25.98 -14.45 14.23
N THR A 86 25.25 -14.46 13.11
CA THR A 86 24.56 -15.64 12.56
C THR A 86 25.40 -16.44 11.55
N GLY A 87 26.65 -16.05 11.33
CA GLY A 87 27.57 -16.73 10.41
C GLY A 87 27.82 -15.96 9.10
N PRO A 88 28.38 -16.64 8.08
CA PRO A 88 28.77 -16.00 6.83
C PRO A 88 27.59 -15.55 5.99
N LEU A 89 27.83 -14.54 5.14
CA LEU A 89 26.88 -14.08 4.14
C LEU A 89 26.59 -15.20 3.15
N VAL A 90 25.31 -15.59 3.06
CA VAL A 90 24.81 -16.60 2.12
C VAL A 90 23.99 -16.01 0.97
N TYR A 91 23.72 -14.70 1.00
CA TYR A 91 22.92 -14.00 0.01
C TYR A 91 23.79 -13.42 -1.13
N PRO A 92 23.26 -13.33 -2.36
CA PRO A 92 23.99 -12.79 -3.51
C PRO A 92 24.20 -11.27 -3.40
N ALA A 93 25.05 -10.70 -4.27
CA ALA A 93 25.42 -9.28 -4.28
C ALA A 93 24.26 -8.27 -4.24
N GLY A 94 23.09 -8.65 -4.79
CA GLY A 94 21.88 -7.83 -4.72
C GLY A 94 21.49 -7.48 -3.28
N PHE A 95 21.64 -8.42 -2.34
CA PHE A 95 21.38 -8.19 -0.93
C PHE A 95 22.27 -7.07 -0.38
N LEU A 96 23.58 -7.13 -0.63
CA LEU A 96 24.52 -6.11 -0.15
C LEU A 96 24.20 -4.73 -0.71
N ASN A 97 23.89 -4.63 -2.00
CA ASN A 97 23.54 -3.35 -2.63
C ASN A 97 22.24 -2.76 -2.06
N VAL A 98 21.19 -3.58 -1.91
CA VAL A 98 19.90 -3.14 -1.35
C VAL A 98 20.04 -2.75 0.11
N TYR A 99 20.68 -3.60 0.93
CA TYR A 99 20.86 -3.31 2.35
C TYR A 99 21.86 -2.18 2.62
N SER A 100 22.80 -1.91 1.71
CA SER A 100 23.63 -0.69 1.76
C SER A 100 22.78 0.57 1.59
N ALA A 101 21.85 0.58 0.63
CA ALA A 101 20.92 1.69 0.45
C ALA A 101 19.99 1.86 1.66
N ILE A 102 19.50 0.75 2.22
CA ILE A 102 18.71 0.76 3.46
C ILE A 102 19.53 1.31 4.63
N GLN A 103 20.78 0.87 4.80
CA GLN A 103 21.68 1.36 5.85
C GLN A 103 21.91 2.88 5.71
N TYR A 104 22.08 3.38 4.48
CA TYR A 104 22.23 4.82 4.23
C TYR A 104 20.99 5.62 4.68
N VAL A 105 19.78 5.12 4.40
CA VAL A 105 18.52 5.80 4.79
C VAL A 105 18.23 5.69 6.29
N THR A 106 18.55 4.55 6.90
CA THR A 106 18.19 4.23 8.30
C THR A 106 19.29 4.54 9.31
N GLY A 107 20.51 4.84 8.83
CA GLY A 107 21.70 4.92 9.67
C GLY A 107 22.09 3.58 10.31
N GLY A 108 21.59 2.45 9.82
CA GLY A 108 21.77 1.13 10.43
C GLY A 108 20.98 0.92 11.73
N GLN A 109 20.11 1.87 12.10
CA GLN A 109 19.33 1.80 13.34
C GLN A 109 18.05 0.98 13.15
N VAL A 110 17.70 0.20 14.18
CA VAL A 110 16.53 -0.70 14.17
C VAL A 110 15.23 0.07 13.99
N PHE A 111 15.00 1.15 14.72
CA PHE A 111 13.72 1.87 14.70
C PHE A 111 13.42 2.53 13.34
N PRO A 112 14.35 3.30 12.72
CA PRO A 112 14.16 3.76 11.34
C PRO A 112 13.95 2.62 10.33
N ALA A 113 14.63 1.48 10.50
CA ALA A 113 14.42 0.30 9.65
C ALA A 113 13.02 -0.30 9.82
N GLN A 114 12.51 -0.40 11.05
CA GLN A 114 11.14 -0.82 11.33
C GLN A 114 10.13 0.08 10.61
N ILE A 115 10.30 1.41 10.69
CA ILE A 115 9.44 2.36 9.97
C ILE A 115 9.51 2.12 8.46
N LEU A 116 10.71 2.00 7.90
CA LEU A 116 10.90 1.77 6.47
C LEU A 116 10.21 0.49 6.00
N PHE A 117 10.46 -0.64 6.67
CA PHE A 117 9.82 -1.92 6.33
C PHE A 117 8.31 -1.90 6.58
N GLY A 118 7.84 -1.20 7.62
CA GLY A 118 6.42 -0.99 7.87
C GLY A 118 5.74 -0.24 6.72
N ILE A 119 6.34 0.83 6.21
CA ILE A 119 5.82 1.56 5.04
C ILE A 119 5.80 0.66 3.81
N LEU A 120 6.88 -0.05 3.53
CA LEU A 120 6.97 -0.98 2.40
C LEU A 120 5.91 -2.09 2.48
N TYR A 121 5.69 -2.63 3.68
CA TYR A 121 4.63 -3.61 3.96
C TYR A 121 3.24 -3.05 3.63
N ILE A 122 2.90 -1.87 4.14
CA ILE A 122 1.57 -1.25 3.91
C ILE A 122 1.36 -0.90 2.43
N ILE A 123 2.39 -0.41 1.73
CA ILE A 123 2.33 -0.16 0.28
C ILE A 123 2.07 -1.48 -0.47
N ASN A 124 2.84 -2.52 -0.16
CA ASN A 124 2.68 -3.83 -0.78
C ASN A 124 1.26 -4.40 -0.55
N LEU A 125 0.77 -4.34 0.68
CA LEU A 125 -0.60 -4.73 1.04
C LEU A 125 -1.63 -3.93 0.23
N GLY A 126 -1.45 -2.62 0.11
CA GLY A 126 -2.31 -1.76 -0.70
C GLY A 126 -2.34 -2.15 -2.18
N ILE A 127 -1.18 -2.49 -2.77
CA ILE A 127 -1.08 -2.97 -4.16
C ILE A 127 -1.82 -4.30 -4.32
N VAL A 128 -1.62 -5.26 -3.43
CA VAL A 128 -2.29 -6.57 -3.46
C VAL A 128 -3.82 -6.40 -3.38
N LEU A 129 -4.31 -5.57 -2.47
CA LEU A 129 -5.74 -5.30 -2.31
C LEU A 129 -6.32 -4.57 -3.54
N LEU A 130 -5.55 -3.64 -4.13
CA LEU A 130 -5.94 -2.96 -5.36
C LEU A 130 -6.07 -3.93 -6.54
N ILE A 131 -5.15 -4.89 -6.67
CA ILE A 131 -5.23 -5.95 -7.68
C ILE A 131 -6.49 -6.79 -7.45
N TYR A 132 -6.78 -7.17 -6.21
CA TYR A 132 -7.96 -7.96 -5.87
C TYR A 132 -9.27 -7.25 -6.24
N VAL A 133 -9.39 -5.96 -5.91
CA VAL A 133 -10.55 -5.15 -6.26
C VAL A 133 -10.71 -5.01 -7.78
N LYS A 134 -9.61 -4.72 -8.51
CA LYS A 134 -9.67 -4.56 -9.97
C LYS A 134 -10.05 -5.85 -10.69
N THR A 135 -9.53 -6.98 -10.24
CA THR A 135 -9.78 -8.28 -10.89
C THR A 135 -11.26 -8.69 -10.77
N ASP A 136 -11.90 -8.47 -9.62
CA ASP A 136 -13.34 -8.74 -9.45
C ASP A 136 -14.22 -7.89 -10.38
N VAL A 137 -13.89 -6.61 -10.51
CA VAL A 137 -14.62 -5.68 -11.39
C VAL A 137 -14.49 -6.11 -12.85
N LEU A 138 -13.28 -6.47 -13.30
CA LEU A 138 -13.04 -6.94 -14.66
C LEU A 138 -13.79 -8.24 -14.97
N LEU A 139 -13.80 -9.20 -14.04
CA LEU A 139 -14.52 -10.46 -14.20
C LEU A 139 -16.03 -10.23 -14.30
N LYS A 140 -16.63 -9.41 -13.43
CA LYS A 140 -18.06 -9.08 -13.48
C LYS A 140 -18.44 -8.39 -14.79
N GLN A 141 -17.62 -7.45 -15.26
CA GLN A 141 -17.86 -6.76 -16.53
C GLN A 141 -17.74 -7.70 -17.74
N HIS A 142 -16.79 -8.64 -17.70
CA HIS A 142 -16.65 -9.64 -18.76
C HIS A 142 -17.86 -10.60 -18.82
N GLN A 143 -18.31 -11.12 -17.67
CA GLN A 143 -19.49 -11.98 -17.59
C GLN A 143 -20.76 -11.27 -18.07
N GLY A 144 -20.97 -10.01 -17.68
CA GLY A 144 -22.12 -9.21 -18.12
C GLY A 144 -22.15 -9.00 -19.64
N ARG A 145 -21.00 -8.65 -20.24
CA ARG A 145 -20.89 -8.49 -21.71
C ARG A 145 -21.16 -9.81 -22.45
N ARG A 146 -20.64 -10.94 -21.93
CA ARG A 146 -20.88 -12.27 -22.51
C ARG A 146 -22.36 -12.64 -22.46
N LEU A 147 -23.04 -12.37 -21.35
CA LEU A 147 -24.48 -12.64 -21.23
C LEU A 147 -25.30 -11.80 -22.22
N GLN A 148 -25.00 -10.51 -22.38
CA GLN A 148 -25.67 -9.66 -23.36
C GLN A 148 -25.46 -10.15 -24.80
N GLN A 149 -24.26 -10.58 -25.16
CA GLN A 149 -23.98 -11.17 -26.48
C GLN A 149 -24.76 -12.46 -26.72
N LEU A 150 -24.87 -13.33 -25.70
CA LEU A 150 -25.65 -14.57 -25.79
C LEU A 150 -27.15 -14.28 -25.95
N LEU A 151 -27.68 -13.31 -25.22
CA LEU A 151 -29.08 -12.90 -25.32
C LEU A 151 -29.39 -12.30 -26.71
N LEU A 152 -28.53 -11.43 -27.23
CA LEU A 152 -28.65 -10.86 -28.58
C LEU A 152 -28.62 -11.95 -29.66
N LYS A 153 -27.65 -12.89 -29.60
CA LYS A 153 -27.62 -14.03 -30.52
C LYS A 153 -28.90 -14.85 -30.48
N ARG A 154 -29.44 -15.10 -29.28
CA ARG A 154 -30.65 -15.91 -29.10
C ARG A 154 -31.90 -15.24 -29.67
N GLN A 155 -32.01 -13.91 -29.60
CA GLN A 155 -33.09 -13.16 -30.24
C GLN A 155 -32.99 -13.19 -31.77
N ILE A 156 -31.79 -13.06 -32.32
CA ILE A 156 -31.58 -13.11 -33.79
C ILE A 156 -31.93 -14.48 -34.37
N VAL A 157 -31.66 -15.58 -33.66
CA VAL A 157 -31.94 -16.95 -34.14
C VAL A 157 -33.43 -17.32 -34.05
N MET A 158 -34.23 -16.59 -33.27
CA MET A 158 -35.67 -16.85 -33.09
C MET A 158 -36.58 -16.05 -34.04
N VAL A 159 -36.01 -15.25 -34.95
CA VAL A 159 -36.72 -14.52 -36.01
C VAL A 159 -36.40 -15.17 -37.35
#